data_AF-A0A7J2LFT8-F1
#
_entry.id   AF-A0A7J2LFT8-F1
#
_cell.length_a   1.000
_cell.length_b   1.000
_cell.length_c   1.000
_cell.angle_alpha   90.00
_cell.angle_beta   90.00
_cell.angle_gamma   90.00
#
_symmetry.space_group_name_H-M   'P 1'
#
loop_
_entity.id
_entity.type
_entity.pdbx_description
1 polymer ?
#
loop_
_entity_poly.entity_id
_entity_poly.type
_entity_poly.pdbx_seq_one_letter_code
_entity_poly.pdbx_strand_id
1 'polypeptide(L)'
;MYTTIRVRIETKKRLEALKQHRRESMDAVINRLIESWERAVEEASRLYKEGRVTLWRAAALAGLDLWEMIREMEKRGVELQCDY
;
A
#
# COMPACT_ATOMS: atom_id res chain seq x y z
N MET A 1 -18.69 -1.36 10.58
CA MET A 1 -18.48 -2.81 10.71
C MET A 1 -17.07 -3.02 11.24
N TYR A 2 -16.87 -3.73 12.34
CA TYR A 2 -15.53 -4.02 12.88
C TYR A 2 -15.15 -5.46 12.51
N THR A 3 -13.87 -5.68 12.21
CA THR A 3 -13.33 -7.00 11.90
C THR A 3 -12.26 -7.36 12.93
N THR A 4 -12.23 -8.60 13.37
CA THR A 4 -11.22 -9.09 14.31
C THR A 4 -10.13 -9.82 13.53
N ILE A 5 -8.92 -9.26 13.50
CA ILE A 5 -7.76 -9.87 12.83
C ILE A 5 -6.82 -10.42 13.90
N ARG A 6 -6.38 -11.66 13.73
CA ARG A 6 -5.33 -12.26 14.58
C ARG A 6 -3.97 -11.96 13.97
N VAL A 7 -3.10 -11.30 14.73
CA VAL A 7 -1.73 -10.99 14.34
C VAL A 7 -0.74 -11.62 15.31
N ARG A 8 0.49 -11.87 14.84
CA ARG A 8 1.57 -12.34 15.71
C ARG A 8 1.91 -11.27 16.75
N ILE A 9 2.40 -11.70 17.91
CA ILE A 9 2.74 -10.77 19.00
C ILE A 9 3.81 -9.75 18.60
N GLU A 10 4.75 -10.17 17.75
CA GLU A 10 5.79 -9.30 17.20
C GLU A 10 5.19 -8.20 16.31
N THR A 11 4.23 -8.54 15.45
CA THR A 11 3.50 -7.56 14.63
C THR A 11 2.75 -6.56 15.51
N LYS A 12 2.10 -7.04 16.58
CA LYS A 12 1.42 -6.16 17.53
C LYS A 12 2.38 -5.15 18.16
N LYS A 13 3.56 -5.58 18.61
CA LYS A 13 4.58 -4.68 19.18
C LYS A 13 5.03 -3.62 18.17
N ARG A 14 5.25 -4.02 16.91
CA ARG A 14 5.60 -3.07 15.84
C ARG A 14 4.50 -2.04 15.60
N LEU A 15 3.24 -2.46 15.60
CA LEU A 15 2.10 -1.54 15.47
C LEU A 15 1.99 -0.60 16.67
N GLU A 16 2.25 -1.09 17.89
CA GLU A 16 2.29 -0.23 19.10
C GLU A 16 3.39 0.82 19.03
N ALA A 17 4.55 0.49 18.47
CA ALA A 17 5.64 1.43 18.26
C ALA A 17 5.34 2.52 17.22
N LEU A 18 4.38 2.29 16.31
CA LEU A 18 3.94 3.25 15.30
C LEU A 18 2.90 4.26 15.79
N LYS A 19 2.51 4.17 17.08
CA LYS A 19 1.62 5.15 17.70
C LYS A 19 2.31 6.51 17.78
N GLN A 20 1.69 7.52 17.17
CA GLN A 20 2.22 8.88 17.17
C GLN A 20 1.88 9.62 18.47
N HIS A 21 0.75 9.28 19.11
CA HIS A 21 0.29 9.92 20.33
C HIS A 21 -0.15 8.89 21.37
N ARG A 22 -0.02 9.23 22.66
CA ARG A 22 -0.25 8.31 23.79
C ARG A 22 -1.66 7.70 23.83
N ARG A 23 -2.65 8.36 23.23
CA ARG A 23 -4.06 7.94 23.19
C ARG A 23 -4.50 7.33 21.86
N GLU A 24 -3.61 7.13 20.90
CA GLU A 24 -3.96 6.53 19.61
C GLU A 24 -4.36 5.05 19.81
N SER A 25 -5.54 4.69 19.31
CA SER A 25 -6.06 3.33 19.33
C SER A 25 -5.36 2.46 18.28
N MET A 26 -5.42 1.13 18.44
CA MET A 26 -4.75 0.21 17.50
C MET A 26 -5.42 0.23 16.12
N ASP A 27 -6.75 0.32 16.12
CA ASP A 27 -7.59 0.54 14.94
C ASP A 27 -7.22 1.82 14.19
N ALA A 28 -7.01 2.95 14.89
CA ALA A 28 -6.58 4.19 14.26
C ALA A 28 -5.21 4.04 13.57
N VAL A 29 -4.24 3.38 14.22
CA VAL A 29 -2.93 3.10 13.62
C VAL A 29 -3.08 2.23 12.36
N ILE A 30 -3.83 1.14 12.45
CA ILE A 30 -4.01 0.20 11.33
C ILE A 30 -4.69 0.91 10.15
N ASN A 31 -5.79 1.62 10.40
CA ASN A 31 -6.51 2.35 9.35
C ASN A 31 -5.61 3.41 8.68
N ARG A 32 -4.86 4.18 9.47
CA ARG A 32 -3.91 5.18 8.95
C ARG A 32 -2.82 4.54 8.09
N LEU A 33 -2.30 3.39 8.48
CA LEU A 33 -1.31 2.66 7.68
C LEU A 33 -1.89 2.15 6.37
N ILE A 34 -3.11 1.62 6.38
CA ILE A 34 -3.81 1.17 5.18
C ILE A 34 -4.07 2.35 4.24
N GLU A 35 -4.63 3.45 4.74
CA GLU A 35 -4.86 4.67 3.94
C GLU A 35 -3.58 5.27 3.38
N SER A 36 -2.47 5.19 4.13
CA SER A 36 -1.16 5.65 3.66
C SER A 36 -0.63 4.76 2.54
N TRP A 37 -0.81 3.45 2.66
CA TRP A 37 -0.42 2.49 1.63
C TRP A 37 -1.25 2.67 0.36
N GLU A 38 -2.58 2.82 0.49
CA GLU A 38 -3.47 3.05 -0.66
C GLU A 38 -3.09 4.31 -1.44
N ARG A 39 -2.76 5.39 -0.74
CA ARG A 39 -2.25 6.64 -1.36
C ARG A 39 -0.92 6.43 -2.09
N ALA A 40 -0.01 5.63 -1.52
CA ALA A 40 1.26 5.32 -2.17
C ALA A 40 1.05 4.50 -3.46
N VAL A 41 0.14 3.52 -3.43
CA VAL A 41 -0.24 2.75 -4.63
C VAL A 41 -0.86 3.66 -5.69
N GLU A 42 -1.78 4.54 -5.29
CA GLU A 42 -2.43 5.48 -6.21
C GLU A 42 -1.43 6.42 -6.89
N GLU A 43 -0.51 7.02 -6.13
CA GLU A 43 0.53 7.89 -6.68
C GLU A 43 1.46 7.11 -7.62
N ALA A 44 1.89 5.91 -7.24
CA ALA A 44 2.72 5.07 -8.08
C ALA A 44 2.02 4.69 -9.40
N SER A 45 0.73 4.37 -9.34
CA SER A 45 -0.10 4.11 -10.52
C SER A 45 -0.25 5.33 -11.42
N ARG A 46 -0.42 6.52 -10.83
CA ARG A 46 -0.48 7.77 -11.61
C ARG A 46 0.84 8.01 -12.33
N LEU A 47 1.97 7.89 -11.63
CA LEU A 47 3.30 8.08 -12.22
C LEU A 47 3.57 7.10 -13.37
N TYR A 48 3.11 5.86 -13.25
CA TYR A 48 3.20 4.88 -14.33
C TYR A 48 2.33 5.28 -15.54
N LYS A 49 1.06 5.65 -15.31
CA LYS A 49 0.15 6.13 -16.38
C LYS A 49 0.68 7.35 -17.12
N GLU A 50 1.35 8.26 -16.41
CA GLU A 50 1.99 9.44 -16.99
C GLU A 50 3.29 9.12 -17.76
N GLY A 51 3.72 7.85 -17.80
CA GLY A 51 4.97 7.42 -18.42
C GLY A 51 6.23 7.90 -17.67
N ARG A 52 6.09 8.38 -16.44
CA ARG A 52 7.20 8.98 -15.67
C ARG A 52 8.08 7.94 -14.99
N VAL A 53 7.54 6.74 -14.77
CA VAL A 53 8.25 5.62 -14.16
C VAL A 53 7.87 4.33 -14.88
N THR A 54 8.79 3.36 -14.91
CA THR A 54 8.46 2.00 -15.37
C THR A 54 7.58 1.28 -14.36
N LEU A 55 6.87 0.23 -14.80
CA LEU A 55 6.02 -0.58 -13.92
C LEU A 55 6.79 -1.13 -12.70
N TRP A 56 8.03 -1.59 -12.91
CA TRP A 56 8.90 -2.07 -11.84
C TRP A 56 9.22 -0.96 -10.82
N ARG A 57 9.49 0.26 -11.31
CA ARG A 57 9.76 1.40 -10.44
C ARG A 57 8.50 1.82 -9.68
N ALA A 58 7.33 1.73 -10.30
CA ALA A 58 6.05 1.99 -9.65
C ALA A 58 5.78 0.97 -8.52
N ALA A 59 6.02 -0.32 -8.77
CA ALA A 59 5.89 -1.37 -7.75
C ALA A 59 6.77 -1.08 -6.51
N ALA A 60 8.03 -0.72 -6.75
CA ALA A 60 8.96 -0.35 -5.67
C ALA A 60 8.50 0.87 -4.86
N LEU A 61 7.90 1.88 -5.51
CA LEU A 61 7.35 3.07 -4.83
C LEU A 61 6.12 2.74 -3.99
N ALA A 62 5.29 1.80 -4.46
CA ALA A 62 4.10 1.32 -3.75
C ALA A 62 4.42 0.31 -2.63
N GLY A 63 5.68 -0.15 -2.53
CA GLY A 63 6.07 -1.21 -1.61
C GLY A 63 5.46 -2.57 -1.96
N LEU A 64 5.19 -2.80 -3.25
CA LEU A 64 4.60 -4.02 -3.78
C LEU A 64 5.60 -4.82 -4.59
N ASP A 65 5.39 -6.13 -4.69
CA ASP A 65 6.03 -6.90 -5.73
C ASP A 65 5.43 -6.58 -7.12
N LEU A 66 6.14 -6.96 -8.19
CA LEU A 66 5.71 -6.65 -9.55
C LEU A 66 4.33 -7.23 -9.88
N TRP A 67 4.04 -8.46 -9.45
CA TRP A 67 2.76 -9.13 -9.71
C TRP A 67 1.62 -8.53 -8.89
N GLU A 68 1.88 -8.10 -7.66
CA GLU A 68 0.95 -7.28 -6.88
C GLU A 68 0.63 -5.96 -7.61
N MET A 69 1.65 -5.29 -8.14
CA MET A 69 1.44 -4.05 -8.89
C MET A 69 0.64 -4.28 -10.19
N ILE A 70 0.91 -5.36 -10.93
CA ILE A 70 0.14 -5.76 -12.11
C ILE A 70 -1.34 -5.95 -11.74
N ARG A 71 -1.63 -6.71 -10.67
CA ARG A 71 -3.02 -6.93 -10.22
C ARG A 71 -3.70 -5.63 -9.80
N GLU A 72 -2.97 -4.72 -9.17
CA GLU A 72 -3.50 -3.40 -8.82
C GLU A 72 -3.79 -2.55 -10.07
N MET A 73 -2.98 -2.62 -11.11
CA MET A 73 -3.26 -1.99 -12.40
C MET A 73 -4.52 -2.56 -13.06
N GLU A 74 -4.66 -3.88 -13.09
CA GLU A 74 -5.82 -4.55 -13.68
C GLU A 74 -7.12 -4.18 -12.96
N LYS A 75 -7.13 -4.22 -11.62
CA LYS A 75 -8.29 -3.80 -10.81
C LYS A 75 -8.70 -2.35 -11.09
N ARG A 76 -7.74 -1.48 -11.40
CA ARG A 76 -7.93 -0.06 -11.66
C ARG A 76 -8.15 0.27 -13.15
N GLY A 77 -8.24 -0.75 -14.01
CA GLY A 77 -8.45 -0.59 -15.45
C GLY A 77 -7.30 0.16 -16.14
N VAL A 78 -6.07 0.00 -15.65
CA VAL A 78 -4.88 0.61 -16.25
C VAL A 78 -4.32 -0.34 -17.29
N GLU A 79 -4.29 0.08 -18.56
CA GLU A 79 -3.62 -0.68 -19.60
C GLU A 79 -2.11 -0.75 -19.30
N LEU A 80 -1.59 -1.97 -19.26
CA LEU A 80 -0.16 -2.20 -19.09
C LEU A 80 0.53 -1.85 -20.40
N GLN A 81 1.26 -0.75 -20.41
CA GLN A 81 2.29 -0.50 -21.41
C GLN A 81 3.47 -1.43 -21.11
N CYS A 82 3.42 -2.62 -21.70
CA CYS A 82 4.58 -3.49 -21.83
C CYS A 82 5.35 -3.04 -23.08
N ASP A 83 6.27 -2.08 -22.91
CA ASP A 83 7.32 -1.88 -23.92
C ASP A 83 8.24 -3.11 -23.87
N TYR A 84 8.31 -3.83 -25.00
CA TYR A 84 9.21 -4.97 -25.25
C TYR A 84 10.56 -4.49 -25.79
#